data_AF-A0A1W6AHW2-F1
#
_entry.id   AF-A0A1W6AHW2-F1
#
_cell.length_a   1.000
_cell.length_b   1.000
_cell.length_c   1.000
_cell.angle_alpha   90.00
_cell.angle_beta   90.00
_cell.angle_gamma   90.00
#
_symmetry.space_group_name_H-M   'P 1'
#
loop_
_entity.id
_entity.type
_entity.pdbx_description
1 polymer ?
#
loop_
_entity_poly.entity_id
_entity_poly.type
_entity_poly.pdbx_seq_one_letter_code
_entity_poly.pdbx_strand_id
1 'polypeptide(L)'
;MYIATLREKLKEVCENKVRVRIAGCGHFYIYLAHSGDISTVKKVISDLNEEYGSDVKFNSSVGSVDGKVYKWYLSCWGLEGE
;
A
#
# COMPACT_ATOMS: atom_id res chain seq x y z
N MET A 1 -6.52 7.46 -8.56
CA MET A 1 -5.58 6.32 -8.71
C MET A 1 -6.36 5.04 -8.50
N TYR A 2 -6.15 4.03 -9.35
CA TYR A 2 -6.78 2.73 -9.22
C TYR A 2 -5.92 1.75 -8.41
N ILE A 3 -6.58 0.88 -7.65
CA ILE A 3 -5.87 -0.12 -6.84
C ILE A 3 -5.13 -1.16 -7.67
N ALA A 4 -5.62 -1.45 -8.89
CA ALA A 4 -4.94 -2.33 -9.84
C ALA A 4 -3.55 -1.78 -10.20
N THR A 5 -3.48 -0.50 -10.62
CA THR A 5 -2.23 0.20 -10.96
C THR A 5 -1.24 0.19 -9.79
N LEU A 6 -1.70 0.55 -8.59
CA LEU A 6 -0.84 0.54 -7.41
C LEU A 6 -0.30 -0.88 -7.13
N ARG A 7 -1.14 -1.90 -7.24
CA ARG A 7 -0.75 -3.29 -6.98
C ARG A 7 0.28 -3.79 -7.98
N GLU A 8 0.13 -3.47 -9.26
CA GLU A 8 1.11 -3.83 -10.29
C GLU A 8 2.44 -3.13 -10.04
N LYS A 9 2.43 -1.82 -9.80
CA LYS A 9 3.66 -1.05 -9.58
C LYS A 9 4.42 -1.49 -8.34
N LEU A 10 3.70 -1.78 -7.25
CA LEU A 10 4.33 -2.29 -6.03
C LEU A 10 4.92 -3.69 -6.24
N LYS A 11 4.26 -4.58 -6.99
CA LYS A 11 4.81 -5.91 -7.30
C LYS A 11 6.09 -5.85 -8.13
N GLU A 12 6.13 -4.95 -9.10
CA GLU A 12 7.32 -4.70 -9.93
C GLU A 12 8.49 -4.24 -9.06
N VAL A 13 8.26 -3.23 -8.22
CA VAL A 13 9.33 -2.59 -7.44
C VAL A 13 9.76 -3.41 -6.23
N CYS A 14 8.84 -4.15 -5.59
CA CYS A 14 9.13 -4.97 -4.40
C CYS A 14 9.33 -6.46 -4.73
N GLU A 15 9.65 -6.81 -5.98
CA GLU A 15 9.91 -8.20 -6.44
C GLU A 15 8.84 -9.23 -5.99
N ASN A 16 7.55 -8.88 -6.09
CA ASN A 16 6.42 -9.70 -5.60
C ASN A 16 6.37 -9.99 -4.08
N LYS A 17 7.23 -9.38 -3.26
CA LYS A 17 7.24 -9.52 -1.79
C LYS A 17 6.23 -8.62 -1.08
N VAL A 18 5.33 -8.00 -1.84
CA VAL A 18 4.28 -7.09 -1.37
C VAL A 18 2.90 -7.68 -1.59
N ARG A 19 2.03 -7.53 -0.61
CA ARG A 19 0.63 -7.95 -0.73
C ARG A 19 -0.27 -6.75 -0.47
N VAL A 20 -1.20 -6.48 -1.39
CA VAL A 20 -2.21 -5.43 -1.23
C VAL A 20 -3.55 -6.11 -0.93
N ARG A 21 -4.23 -5.69 0.14
CA ARG A 21 -5.55 -6.20 0.53
C ARG A 21 -6.52 -5.03 0.69
N ILE A 22 -7.67 -5.13 0.04
CA ILE A 22 -8.74 -4.13 0.17
C ILE A 22 -9.53 -4.44 1.44
N ALA A 23 -9.74 -3.42 2.28
CA ALA A 23 -10.55 -3.52 3.49
C ALA A 23 -12.00 -3.07 3.25
N GLY A 24 -12.22 -2.15 2.29
CA GLY A 24 -13.52 -1.58 1.94
C GLY A 24 -13.55 -0.05 2.11
N CYS A 25 -14.55 0.64 1.56
CA CYS A 25 -14.72 2.10 1.70
C CYS A 25 -13.46 2.94 1.35
N GLY A 26 -12.73 2.56 0.30
CA GLY A 26 -11.49 3.24 -0.10
C GLY A 26 -10.29 2.99 0.83
N HIS A 27 -10.43 2.06 1.79
CA HIS A 27 -9.37 1.61 2.69
C HIS A 27 -8.72 0.32 2.18
N PHE A 28 -7.40 0.26 2.27
CA PHE A 28 -6.62 -0.90 1.91
C PHE A 28 -5.33 -0.98 2.73
N TYR A 29 -4.75 -2.17 2.77
CA TYR A 29 -3.53 -2.49 3.47
C TYR A 29 -2.47 -2.96 2.51
N ILE A 30 -1.24 -2.49 2.70
CA ILE A 30 -0.05 -3.00 2.01
C ILE A 30 0.81 -3.73 3.05
N TYR A 31 1.03 -5.02 2.82
CA TYR A 31 1.90 -5.87 3.65
C TYR A 31 3.24 -6.05 2.97
N LEU A 32 4.31 -5.90 3.74
CA LEU A 32 5.68 -5.99 3.26
C LEU A 32 6.41 -7.13 3.98
N ALA A 33 7.27 -7.83 3.25
CA ALA A 33 8.12 -8.86 3.83
C ALA A 33 9.26 -8.25 4.68
N HIS A 34 9.80 -7.09 4.27
CA HIS A 34 10.92 -6.43 4.91
C HIS A 34 10.66 -4.95 5.16
N SER A 35 11.35 -4.37 6.15
CA SER A 35 11.26 -2.94 6.47
C SER A 35 11.87 -2.03 5.41
N GLY A 36 12.88 -2.51 4.68
CA GLY A 36 13.55 -1.75 3.62
C GLY A 36 12.61 -1.32 2.49
N ASP A 37 11.57 -2.11 2.22
CA ASP A 37 10.58 -1.83 1.19
C ASP A 37 9.62 -0.69 1.56
N ILE A 38 9.57 -0.27 2.83
CA ILE A 38 8.63 0.78 3.28
C ILE A 38 8.92 2.11 2.58
N SER A 39 10.19 2.52 2.53
CA SER A 39 10.56 3.79 1.87
C SER A 39 10.21 3.77 0.39
N THR A 40 10.42 2.63 -0.24
CA THR A 40 10.13 2.40 -1.66
C THR A 40 8.64 2.46 -1.93
N VAL A 41 7.81 1.79 -1.13
CA VAL A 41 6.35 1.83 -1.25
C VAL A 41 5.81 3.24 -1.04
N LYS A 42 6.32 3.96 -0.03
CA LYS A 42 5.94 5.37 0.20
C LYS A 42 6.24 6.25 -1.01
N LYS A 43 7.42 6.06 -1.62
CA LYS A 43 7.81 6.78 -2.83
C LYS A 43 6.87 6.46 -4.00
N VAL A 44 6.58 5.18 -4.25
CA VAL A 44 5.65 4.76 -5.31
C VAL A 44 4.25 5.36 -5.12
N ILE A 45 3.72 5.35 -3.89
CA ILE A 45 2.41 5.97 -3.60
C ILE A 45 2.46 7.48 -3.85
N SER A 46 3.55 8.14 -3.47
CA SER A 46 3.71 9.59 -3.70
C SER A 46 3.78 9.93 -5.19
N ASP A 47 4.57 9.19 -5.97
CA ASP A 47 4.67 9.34 -7.42
C ASP A 47 3.29 9.15 -8.09
N LEU A 48 2.58 8.08 -7.73
CA LEU A 48 1.26 7.80 -8.30
C LEU A 48 0.19 8.81 -7.84
N ASN A 49 0.30 9.36 -6.63
CA ASN A 49 -0.56 10.45 -6.19
C ASN A 49 -0.37 11.70 -7.05
N GLU A 50 0.88 12.05 -7.37
CA GLU A 50 1.18 13.17 -8.26
C GLU A 50 0.69 12.91 -9.69
N GLU A 51 0.95 11.73 -10.25
CA GLU A 51 0.57 11.35 -11.62
C GLU A 51 -0.94 11.29 -11.82
N TYR A 52 -1.69 10.74 -10.85
CA TYR A 52 -3.14 10.57 -10.93
C TYR A 52 -3.93 11.65 -10.19
N GLY A 53 -3.29 12.72 -9.69
CA GLY A 53 -3.94 13.76 -8.89
C GLY A 53 -4.71 13.20 -7.68
N SER A 54 -4.18 12.15 -7.07
CA SER A 54 -4.81 11.41 -5.97
C SER A 54 -4.24 11.81 -4.62
N ASP A 55 -5.03 11.68 -3.55
CA ASP A 55 -4.61 12.00 -2.18
C ASP A 55 -4.57 10.73 -1.32
N VAL A 56 -3.86 9.70 -1.80
CA VAL A 56 -3.72 8.46 -1.03
C VAL A 56 -2.84 8.71 0.18
N LYS A 57 -3.45 8.66 1.36
CA LYS A 57 -2.75 8.81 2.63
C LYS A 57 -2.34 7.45 3.14
N PHE A 58 -1.13 7.34 3.68
CA PHE A 58 -0.67 6.14 4.35
C PHE A 58 -0.25 6.45 5.78
N ASN A 59 -0.54 5.53 6.68
CA ASN A 59 0.04 5.51 8.03
C ASN A 59 0.88 4.25 8.20
N SER A 60 2.08 4.42 8.75
CA SER A 60 2.91 3.31 9.21
C SER A 60 2.44 2.87 10.59
N SER A 61 1.98 1.64 10.71
CA SER A 61 1.73 1.01 12.00
C SER A 61 2.48 -0.32 12.08
N VAL A 62 2.96 -0.62 13.28
CA VAL A 62 3.14 -2.01 13.70
C VAL A 62 1.80 -2.43 14.30
N GLY A 63 1.25 -3.57 13.89
CA GLY A 63 -0.13 -3.88 14.24
C GLY A 63 -0.54 -5.30 13.88
N SER A 64 -1.56 -5.75 14.57
CA SER A 64 -2.19 -7.05 14.35
C SER A 64 -3.34 -6.87 13.35
N VAL A 65 -3.25 -7.54 12.20
CA VAL A 65 -4.35 -7.62 11.23
C VAL A 65 -4.81 -9.06 11.14
N ASP A 66 -6.11 -9.32 11.29
CA ASP A 66 -6.70 -10.69 11.30
C ASP A 66 -6.05 -11.63 12.35
N GLY A 67 -5.63 -11.10 13.50
CA GLY A 67 -4.95 -11.88 14.54
C GLY A 67 -3.49 -12.26 14.21
N LYS A 68 -2.96 -11.80 13.07
CA LYS A 68 -1.54 -11.95 12.71
C LYS A 68 -0.81 -10.63 12.92
N VAL A 69 0.31 -10.68 13.63
CA VAL A 69 1.19 -9.51 13.81
C VAL A 69 1.99 -9.32 12.52
N TYR A 70 1.74 -8.22 11.81
CA TYR A 70 2.58 -7.80 10.70
C TYR A 70 3.54 -6.74 11.21
N LYS A 71 4.84 -7.05 11.17
CA LYS A 71 5.88 -6.10 11.58
C LYS A 71 5.96 -4.89 10.63
N TRP A 72 5.57 -5.09 9.37
CA TRP A 72 5.70 -4.12 8.30
C TRP A 72 4.42 -4.06 7.47
N TYR A 73 3.50 -3.16 7.85
CA TYR A 73 2.31 -2.88 7.04
C TYR A 73 2.01 -1.38 6.97
N LEU A 74 1.35 -0.98 5.89
CA LEU A 74 0.86 0.38 5.67
C LEU A 74 -0.66 0.33 5.58
N SER A 75 -1.31 1.19 6.34
CA SER A 75 -2.75 1.43 6.28
C SER A 75 -3.00 2.62 5.37
N CYS A 76 -3.69 2.41 4.26
CA CYS A 76 -3.79 3.38 3.18
C CYS A 76 -5.24 3.70 2.82
N TRP A 77 -5.53 4.97 2.55
CA TRP A 77 -6.89 5.48 2.29
C TRP A 77 -6.93 6.31 1.02
N GLY A 78 -8.08 6.35 0.35
CA GLY A 78 -8.32 7.27 -0.76
C GLY A 78 -8.12 6.65 -2.15
N LEU A 79 -8.19 5.32 -2.25
CA LEU A 79 -8.32 4.67 -3.56
C LEU A 79 -9.78 4.60 -3.96
N GLU A 80 -10.06 4.96 -5.21
CA GLU A 80 -11.36 4.72 -5.82
C GLU A 80 -11.47 3.22 -6.12
N GLY A 81 -12.56 2.60 -5.66
CA GLY A 81 -12.91 1.25 -6.10
C GLY A 81 -13.47 1.35 -7.51
N GLU A 82 -12.99 0.49 -8.41
CA GLU A 82 -13.63 0.27 -9.71
C GLU A 82 -15.12 -0.08 -9.56
#